data_AF-E3L898-F1
#
_entry.id   AF-E3L898-F1
#
_cell.length_a   1.000
_cell.length_b   1.000
_cell.length_c   1.000
_cell.angle_alpha   90.00
_cell.angle_beta   90.00
_cell.angle_gamma   90.00
#
_symmetry.space_group_name_H-M   'P 1'
#
loop_
_entity.id
_entity.type
_entity.pdbx_description
1 polymer ?
#
loop_
_entity_poly.entity_id
_entity_poly.type
_entity_poly.pdbx_seq_one_letter_code
_entity_poly.pdbx_strand_id
1 'polypeptide(L)'
;MANSLASSLDLIKVFPSSKEVADLDMVPSLVYSGLCSWTATVLDVIDWARETPGGALQPNSHCARRFHSCTGNEDKIMCVEDFASGSFPVISCTMALGLGQNWKWVKMVTHMGRGDPASICQMIGRSGRDGKKGLAILFVEKNCWNGKNHIDRFVRGATQTDLDRMDVLAITTLCLRVAFALDNRLFQIVFCTLNLIPRLAFWGNGQCWLHSAVGGYPAYITEVDREKKESLAKCECSNCYPVKAATLIKALSVANNENFDDILNNNFTLTSNYNIKHKYPQKVPGIKKQKFTEDDVPEMDQFATMLMNDFNHHYETNVRPGGSTQGSDIFDKDDCLAILAQLEYITDPVYLKWIIG
;
A
#
# COMPACT_ATOMS: atom_id res chain seq x y z
N MET A 1 6.97 1.35 -8.48
CA MET A 1 6.68 2.59 -7.73
C MET A 1 7.52 3.73 -8.28
N ALA A 2 7.00 4.96 -8.24
CA ALA A 2 7.70 6.20 -8.58
C ALA A 2 7.95 7.09 -7.34
N ASN A 3 7.17 6.92 -6.28
CA ASN A 3 7.31 7.64 -5.01
C ASN A 3 7.73 6.68 -3.89
N SER A 4 8.13 7.23 -2.73
CA SER A 4 8.46 6.41 -1.55
C SER A 4 7.22 5.71 -1.01
N LEU A 5 7.41 4.53 -0.43
CA LEU A 5 6.33 3.78 0.21
C LEU A 5 5.68 4.55 1.36
N ALA A 6 6.50 5.23 2.17
CA ALA A 6 6.04 6.06 3.27
C ALA A 6 5.05 7.16 2.80
N SER A 7 5.24 7.73 1.62
CA SER A 7 4.34 8.75 1.08
C SER A 7 3.03 8.20 0.53
N SER A 8 2.99 6.91 0.16
CA SER A 8 1.86 6.26 -0.53
C SER A 8 1.38 6.94 -1.83
N LEU A 9 2.07 7.97 -2.35
CA LEU A 9 1.61 8.82 -3.46
C LEU A 9 1.40 8.10 -4.80
N ASP A 10 1.94 6.90 -4.98
CA ASP A 10 1.62 6.09 -6.16
C ASP A 10 0.16 5.61 -6.19
N LEU A 11 -0.51 5.58 -5.04
CA LEU A 11 -1.92 5.23 -4.90
C LEU A 11 -2.86 6.26 -5.56
N ILE A 12 -2.40 7.50 -5.82
CA ILE A 12 -3.17 8.52 -6.56
C ILE A 12 -3.62 8.01 -7.94
N LYS A 13 -2.85 7.11 -8.55
CA LYS A 13 -3.15 6.53 -9.87
C LYS A 13 -4.31 5.53 -9.82
N VAL A 14 -4.67 5.03 -8.63
CA VAL A 14 -5.61 3.92 -8.44
C VAL A 14 -7.05 4.41 -8.27
N PHE A 15 -7.26 5.64 -7.80
CA PHE A 15 -8.59 6.14 -7.49
C PHE A 15 -8.99 7.34 -8.39
N PRO A 16 -10.26 7.39 -8.84
CA PRO A 16 -10.76 8.45 -9.71
C PRO A 16 -11.05 9.74 -8.95
N SER A 17 -11.21 10.86 -9.67
CA SER A 17 -11.65 12.12 -9.06
C SER A 17 -13.11 12.06 -8.62
N SER A 18 -13.45 12.75 -7.53
CA SER A 18 -14.85 12.92 -7.09
C SER A 18 -15.70 13.70 -8.08
N LYS A 19 -15.05 14.50 -8.93
CA LYS A 19 -15.71 15.27 -10.01
C LYS A 19 -16.26 14.40 -11.14
N GLU A 20 -15.76 13.16 -11.26
CA GLU A 20 -16.07 12.27 -12.38
C GLU A 20 -16.77 10.98 -11.93
N VAL A 21 -16.43 10.49 -10.75
CA VAL A 21 -17.00 9.26 -10.17
C VAL A 21 -17.45 9.60 -8.77
N ALA A 22 -18.75 9.47 -8.47
CA ALA A 22 -19.26 9.65 -7.12
C ALA A 22 -18.73 8.54 -6.18
N ASP A 23 -18.71 8.77 -4.87
CA ASP A 23 -18.17 7.80 -3.91
C ASP A 23 -18.85 6.42 -4.03
N LEU A 24 -20.18 6.38 -4.12
CA LEU A 24 -20.94 5.13 -4.25
C LEU A 24 -20.68 4.38 -5.57
N ASP A 25 -20.19 5.07 -6.60
CA ASP A 25 -19.87 4.48 -7.90
C ASP A 25 -18.42 3.97 -7.98
N MET A 26 -17.60 4.25 -6.96
CA MET A 26 -16.23 3.74 -6.91
C MET A 26 -16.22 2.21 -6.80
N VAL A 27 -15.14 1.64 -7.34
CA VAL A 27 -14.86 0.21 -7.25
C VAL A 27 -14.61 -0.18 -5.77
N PRO A 28 -15.37 -1.14 -5.21
CA PRO A 28 -15.19 -1.56 -3.83
C PRO A 28 -13.80 -2.14 -3.60
N SER A 29 -13.06 -1.52 -2.68
CA SER A 29 -11.62 -1.71 -2.56
C SER A 29 -11.14 -1.86 -1.12
N LEU A 30 -10.10 -2.66 -0.96
CA LEU A 30 -9.32 -2.74 0.27
C LEU A 30 -7.90 -2.27 0.02
N VAL A 31 -7.38 -1.37 0.86
CA VAL A 31 -5.99 -0.90 0.78
C VAL A 31 -5.26 -1.32 2.05
N TYR A 32 -4.42 -2.34 1.93
CA TYR A 32 -3.64 -2.88 3.03
C TYR A 32 -2.33 -2.13 3.23
N SER A 33 -2.01 -1.82 4.48
CA SER A 33 -0.73 -1.24 4.91
C SER A 33 -0.15 -2.02 6.10
N GLY A 34 1.17 -2.07 6.19
CA GLY A 34 1.87 -2.81 7.25
C GLY A 34 1.78 -2.14 8.64
N LEU A 35 1.60 -0.82 8.70
CA LEU A 35 1.56 -0.06 9.95
C LEU A 35 0.22 0.66 10.12
N CYS A 36 -0.21 0.79 11.39
CA CYS A 36 -1.40 1.56 11.72
C CYS A 36 -1.26 3.00 11.21
N SER A 37 -0.16 3.70 11.48
CA SER A 37 0.06 5.09 11.03
C SER A 37 -0.12 5.26 9.52
N TRP A 38 0.38 4.32 8.72
CA TRP A 38 0.27 4.37 7.25
C TRP A 38 -1.16 4.26 6.73
N THR A 39 -2.07 3.61 7.45
CA THR A 39 -3.48 3.59 7.04
C THR A 39 -4.12 4.97 7.06
N ALA A 40 -3.63 5.91 7.89
CA ALA A 40 -4.06 7.31 7.85
C ALA A 40 -3.46 8.03 6.63
N THR A 41 -2.16 7.86 6.38
CA THR A 41 -1.50 8.41 5.17
C THR A 41 -2.18 7.94 3.88
N VAL A 42 -2.60 6.67 3.82
CA VAL A 42 -3.36 6.13 2.70
C VAL A 42 -4.70 6.85 2.53
N LEU A 43 -5.41 7.18 3.60
CA LEU A 43 -6.65 7.96 3.51
C LEU A 43 -6.39 9.37 2.99
N ASP A 44 -5.34 10.03 3.48
CA ASP A 44 -4.95 11.35 2.95
C ASP A 44 -4.65 11.26 1.44
N VAL A 45 -3.94 10.21 1.00
CA VAL A 45 -3.66 10.00 -0.44
C VAL A 45 -4.91 9.68 -1.25
N ILE A 46 -5.88 8.97 -0.68
CA ILE A 46 -7.18 8.76 -1.31
C ILE A 46 -7.88 10.11 -1.50
N ASP A 47 -7.93 10.98 -0.49
CA ASP A 47 -8.48 12.33 -0.63
C ASP A 47 -7.80 13.14 -1.73
N TRP A 48 -6.47 13.09 -1.81
CA TRP A 48 -5.72 13.72 -2.89
C TRP A 48 -6.15 13.18 -4.26
N ALA A 49 -6.34 11.87 -4.38
CA ALA A 49 -6.82 11.21 -5.60
C ALA A 49 -8.26 11.62 -5.97
N ARG A 50 -9.11 11.75 -4.95
CA ARG A 50 -10.52 12.17 -5.04
C ARG A 50 -10.67 13.68 -5.22
N GLU A 51 -9.61 14.47 -5.02
CA GLU A 51 -9.62 15.93 -4.98
C GLU A 51 -10.51 16.50 -3.85
N THR A 52 -10.53 15.82 -2.70
CA THR A 52 -11.34 16.15 -1.51
C THR A 52 -10.45 16.29 -0.26
N PRO A 53 -9.49 17.24 -0.24
CA PRO A 53 -8.53 17.35 0.85
C PRO A 53 -9.23 17.56 2.21
N GLY A 54 -8.87 16.74 3.20
CA GLY A 54 -9.44 16.77 4.55
C GLY A 54 -10.59 15.78 4.79
N GLY A 55 -11.05 15.07 3.76
CA GLY A 55 -12.04 13.99 3.89
C GLY A 55 -11.61 12.84 4.81
N ALA A 56 -10.31 12.58 4.93
CA ALA A 56 -9.69 11.59 5.79
C ALA A 56 -9.89 11.86 7.28
N LEU A 57 -10.23 13.10 7.65
CA LEU A 57 -10.56 13.49 9.02
C LEU A 57 -12.03 13.26 9.37
N GLN A 58 -12.88 12.91 8.39
CA GLN A 58 -14.31 12.65 8.63
C GLN A 58 -14.51 11.22 9.15
N PRO A 59 -15.01 11.03 10.40
CA PRO A 59 -15.15 9.69 10.98
C PRO A 59 -16.07 8.76 10.18
N ASN A 60 -17.17 9.32 9.64
CA ASN A 60 -18.18 8.59 8.87
C ASN A 60 -18.12 8.93 7.38
N SER A 61 -16.90 9.09 6.83
CA SER A 61 -16.72 9.36 5.40
C SER A 61 -17.46 8.34 4.53
N HIS A 62 -18.14 8.83 3.50
CA HIS A 62 -18.80 8.00 2.48
C HIS A 62 -17.84 7.50 1.40
N CYS A 63 -16.60 8.00 1.38
CA CYS A 63 -15.58 7.59 0.41
C CYS A 63 -14.67 6.47 0.95
N ALA A 64 -14.02 6.70 2.09
CA ALA A 64 -13.04 5.77 2.61
C ALA A 64 -12.95 5.84 4.13
N ARG A 65 -12.83 4.69 4.78
CA ARG A 65 -12.69 4.61 6.25
C ARG A 65 -11.49 3.77 6.65
N ARG A 66 -10.99 4.02 7.86
CA ARG A 66 -9.81 3.37 8.44
C ARG A 66 -10.21 2.13 9.23
N PHE A 67 -9.39 1.08 9.19
CA PHE A 67 -9.55 -0.09 10.06
C PHE A 67 -8.20 -0.65 10.52
N HIS A 68 -7.93 -0.64 11.82
CA HIS A 68 -6.72 -1.24 12.39
C HIS A 68 -6.95 -1.81 13.80
N SER A 69 -5.91 -2.35 14.42
CA SER A 69 -5.98 -2.99 15.74
C SER A 69 -6.51 -2.05 16.82
N CYS A 70 -6.07 -0.79 16.82
CA CYS A 70 -6.48 0.23 17.79
C CYS A 70 -7.80 0.95 17.48
N THR A 71 -8.51 0.59 16.40
CA THR A 71 -9.87 1.13 16.16
C THR A 71 -10.82 0.65 17.27
N GLY A 72 -11.70 1.55 17.75
CA GLY A 72 -12.70 1.23 18.78
C GLY A 72 -13.58 0.05 18.37
N ASN A 73 -14.11 -0.70 19.34
CA ASN A 73 -14.89 -1.90 19.02
C ASN A 73 -16.19 -1.57 18.29
N GLU A 74 -16.87 -0.51 18.73
CA GLU A 74 -18.08 0.02 18.11
C GLU A 74 -17.79 0.48 16.67
N ASP A 75 -16.71 1.25 16.48
CA ASP A 75 -16.26 1.70 15.15
C ASP A 75 -15.92 0.54 14.22
N LYS A 76 -15.31 -0.55 14.74
CA LYS A 76 -15.02 -1.75 13.95
C LYS A 76 -16.30 -2.43 13.46
N ILE A 77 -17.29 -2.56 14.34
CA ILE A 77 -18.59 -3.16 14.00
C ILE A 77 -19.28 -2.30 12.94
N MET A 78 -19.42 -0.99 13.21
CA MET A 78 -20.04 -0.05 12.27
C MET A 78 -19.33 -0.04 10.92
N CYS A 79 -18.00 0.02 10.90
CA CYS A 79 -17.21 0.02 9.67
C CYS A 79 -17.45 -1.26 8.84
N VAL A 80 -17.50 -2.43 9.49
CA VAL A 80 -17.77 -3.71 8.82
C VAL A 80 -19.20 -3.79 8.30
N GLU A 81 -20.19 -3.35 9.07
CA GLU A 81 -21.60 -3.36 8.68
C GLU A 81 -21.89 -2.39 7.54
N ASP A 82 -21.42 -1.15 7.66
CA ASP A 82 -21.56 -0.11 6.64
C ASP A 82 -20.82 -0.49 5.34
N PHE A 83 -19.66 -1.11 5.44
CA PHE A 83 -18.98 -1.60 4.25
C PHE A 83 -19.75 -2.79 3.64
N ALA A 84 -20.24 -3.73 4.45
CA ALA A 84 -21.00 -4.87 3.94
C ALA A 84 -22.31 -4.46 3.27
N SER A 85 -22.94 -3.36 3.70
CA SER A 85 -24.17 -2.81 3.11
C SER A 85 -23.91 -1.90 1.90
N GLY A 86 -22.65 -1.53 1.63
CA GLY A 86 -22.27 -0.67 0.52
C GLY A 86 -22.39 0.84 0.80
N SER A 87 -22.43 1.25 2.08
CA SER A 87 -22.50 2.66 2.48
C SER A 87 -21.26 3.49 2.10
N PHE A 88 -20.11 2.84 1.92
CA PHE A 88 -18.88 3.44 1.42
C PHE A 88 -18.00 2.39 0.70
N PRO A 89 -17.20 2.78 -0.30
CA PRO A 89 -16.53 1.84 -1.20
C PRO A 89 -15.12 1.39 -0.77
N VAL A 90 -14.40 2.12 0.10
CA VAL A 90 -12.98 1.83 0.39
C VAL A 90 -12.67 1.67 1.88
N ILE A 91 -11.97 0.60 2.24
CA ILE A 91 -11.33 0.49 3.56
C ILE A 91 -9.80 0.61 3.41
N SER A 92 -9.21 1.55 4.14
CA SER A 92 -7.77 1.58 4.41
C SER A 92 -7.48 0.80 5.69
N CYS A 93 -6.76 -0.32 5.59
CA CYS A 93 -6.65 -1.27 6.70
C CYS A 93 -5.26 -1.86 6.91
N THR A 94 -5.04 -2.36 8.13
CA THR A 94 -3.96 -3.32 8.40
C THR A 94 -4.49 -4.75 8.34
N MET A 95 -3.63 -5.74 8.60
CA MET A 95 -4.03 -7.14 8.74
C MET A 95 -5.06 -7.38 9.86
N ALA A 96 -5.30 -6.41 10.74
CA ALA A 96 -6.36 -6.47 11.75
C ALA A 96 -7.75 -6.64 11.13
N LEU A 97 -7.97 -6.19 9.88
CA LEU A 97 -9.15 -6.51 9.09
C LEU A 97 -9.08 -7.98 8.68
N GLY A 98 -9.42 -8.83 9.65
CA GLY A 98 -9.07 -10.24 9.70
C GLY A 98 -9.47 -11.05 8.47
N LEU A 99 -8.76 -12.15 8.28
CA LEU A 99 -8.87 -13.08 7.14
C LEU A 99 -10.24 -13.75 6.99
N GLY A 100 -11.06 -13.74 8.06
CA GLY A 100 -12.39 -14.36 8.09
C GLY A 100 -13.52 -13.52 7.49
N GLN A 101 -13.31 -12.24 7.21
CA GLN A 101 -14.34 -11.39 6.60
C GLN A 101 -14.45 -11.70 5.10
N ASN A 102 -15.65 -12.07 4.64
CA ASN A 102 -15.88 -12.50 3.26
C ASN A 102 -16.86 -11.55 2.55
N TRP A 103 -16.33 -10.57 1.84
CA TRP A 103 -17.12 -9.64 1.03
C TRP A 103 -17.03 -10.01 -0.44
N LYS A 104 -18.13 -10.55 -0.99
CA LYS A 104 -18.20 -10.94 -2.42
C LYS A 104 -18.03 -9.75 -3.36
N TRP A 105 -18.49 -8.58 -2.93
CA TRP A 105 -18.50 -7.35 -3.73
C TRP A 105 -17.14 -6.65 -3.82
N VAL A 106 -16.12 -7.05 -3.04
CA VAL A 106 -14.77 -6.50 -3.16
C VAL A 106 -14.17 -6.88 -4.51
N LYS A 107 -13.87 -5.87 -5.32
CA LYS A 107 -13.36 -6.04 -6.68
C LYS A 107 -11.88 -5.72 -6.81
N MET A 108 -11.33 -4.88 -5.93
CA MET A 108 -9.93 -4.49 -5.96
C MET A 108 -9.26 -4.60 -4.58
N VAL A 109 -8.04 -5.12 -4.54
CA VAL A 109 -7.19 -5.12 -3.36
C VAL A 109 -5.85 -4.50 -3.71
N THR A 110 -5.43 -3.50 -2.94
CA THR A 110 -4.11 -2.90 -3.04
C THR A 110 -3.32 -3.21 -1.78
N HIS A 111 -2.06 -3.63 -1.92
CA HIS A 111 -1.14 -3.82 -0.80
C HIS A 111 0.03 -2.84 -0.91
N MET A 112 0.26 -2.09 0.16
CA MET A 112 1.34 -1.13 0.30
C MET A 112 2.54 -1.78 0.97
N GLY A 113 3.60 -2.02 0.20
CA GLY A 113 4.91 -2.39 0.71
C GLY A 113 5.13 -3.87 0.96
N ARG A 114 6.15 -4.16 1.78
CA ARG A 114 6.51 -5.52 2.20
C ARG A 114 5.54 -6.03 3.27
N GLY A 115 5.39 -7.34 3.34
CA GLY A 115 4.62 -8.05 4.36
C GLY A 115 5.00 -9.53 4.31
N ASP A 116 4.38 -10.35 5.14
CA ASP A 116 4.51 -11.81 4.99
C ASP A 116 3.90 -12.24 3.63
N PRO A 117 4.63 -12.94 2.75
CA PRO A 117 4.12 -13.35 1.44
C PRO A 117 2.83 -14.19 1.52
N ALA A 118 2.70 -15.06 2.53
CA ALA A 118 1.50 -15.89 2.71
C ALA A 118 0.29 -15.00 3.03
N SER A 119 0.47 -14.05 3.94
CA SER A 119 -0.52 -13.03 4.29
C SER A 119 -0.90 -12.18 3.08
N ILE A 120 0.08 -11.73 2.28
CA ILE A 120 -0.18 -10.99 1.04
C ILE A 120 -1.02 -11.82 0.07
N CYS A 121 -0.67 -13.09 -0.13
CA CYS A 121 -1.44 -13.97 -1.00
C CYS A 121 -2.89 -14.13 -0.52
N GLN A 122 -3.12 -14.21 0.78
CA GLN A 122 -4.46 -14.29 1.35
C GLN A 122 -5.23 -12.96 1.19
N MET A 123 -4.55 -11.83 1.42
CA MET A 123 -5.14 -10.49 1.27
C MET A 123 -5.57 -10.22 -0.17
N ILE A 124 -4.71 -10.50 -1.16
CA ILE A 124 -5.08 -10.30 -2.58
C ILE A 124 -6.17 -11.28 -3.04
N GLY A 125 -6.28 -12.46 -2.41
CA GLY A 125 -7.36 -13.42 -2.65
C GLY A 125 -8.74 -12.98 -2.12
N ARG A 126 -8.89 -11.75 -1.64
CA ARG A 126 -10.17 -11.19 -1.20
C ARG A 126 -10.95 -10.53 -2.35
N SER A 127 -10.30 -10.15 -3.44
CA SER A 127 -11.00 -9.64 -4.62
C SER A 127 -11.60 -10.74 -5.49
N GLY A 128 -12.74 -10.47 -6.15
CA GLY A 128 -13.30 -11.34 -7.20
C GLY A 128 -13.98 -12.61 -6.66
N ARG A 129 -14.47 -12.57 -5.41
CA ARG A 129 -15.16 -13.70 -4.77
C ARG A 129 -16.60 -13.91 -5.26
N ASP A 130 -17.13 -12.96 -6.02
CA ASP A 130 -18.38 -13.08 -6.78
C ASP A 130 -18.24 -13.92 -8.06
N GLY A 131 -17.02 -14.39 -8.39
CA GLY A 131 -16.72 -15.15 -9.59
C GLY A 131 -16.34 -14.27 -10.79
N LYS A 132 -16.41 -12.95 -10.66
CA LYS A 132 -15.88 -12.01 -11.65
C LYS A 132 -14.37 -11.82 -11.46
N LYS A 133 -13.71 -11.23 -12.46
CA LYS A 133 -12.29 -10.90 -12.33
C LYS A 133 -12.11 -9.86 -11.21
N GLY A 134 -11.22 -10.16 -10.27
CA GLY A 134 -10.72 -9.20 -9.27
C GLY A 134 -9.35 -8.66 -9.67
N LEU A 135 -9.00 -7.50 -9.12
CA LEU A 135 -7.69 -6.87 -9.32
C LEU A 135 -6.88 -6.84 -8.02
N ALA A 136 -5.64 -7.33 -8.11
CA ALA A 136 -4.65 -7.19 -7.06
C ALA A 136 -3.52 -6.26 -7.51
N ILE A 137 -3.24 -5.23 -6.72
CA ILE A 137 -2.14 -4.28 -6.95
C ILE A 137 -1.15 -4.38 -5.79
N LEU A 138 0.11 -4.67 -6.10
CA LEU A 138 1.20 -4.74 -5.12
C LEU A 138 2.14 -3.56 -5.36
N PHE A 139 2.15 -2.58 -4.46
CA PHE A 139 3.13 -1.51 -4.48
C PHE A 139 4.38 -1.94 -3.73
N VAL A 140 5.40 -2.35 -4.48
CA VAL A 140 6.70 -2.77 -3.96
C VAL A 140 7.79 -1.77 -4.36
N GLU A 141 8.69 -1.50 -3.41
CA GLU A 141 9.85 -0.65 -3.65
C GLU A 141 10.81 -1.34 -4.63
N LYS A 142 11.31 -0.58 -5.61
CA LYS A 142 12.23 -1.13 -6.61
C LYS A 142 13.58 -1.52 -6.00
N ASN A 143 14.04 -0.69 -5.04
CA ASN A 143 15.23 -0.91 -4.26
C ASN A 143 14.82 -0.82 -2.81
N CYS A 144 14.90 -1.93 -2.10
CA CYS A 144 14.61 -1.97 -0.69
C CYS A 144 15.87 -1.65 0.13
N TRP A 145 15.72 -0.76 1.11
CA TRP A 145 16.78 -0.44 2.05
C TRP A 145 17.14 -1.68 2.88
N ASN A 146 18.45 -2.00 2.97
CA ASN A 146 18.96 -3.24 3.57
C ASN A 146 18.42 -4.55 2.96
N GLY A 147 17.80 -4.49 1.77
CA GLY A 147 17.27 -5.65 1.06
C GLY A 147 18.23 -6.25 0.02
N LYS A 148 17.85 -7.41 -0.50
CA LYS A 148 18.49 -8.06 -1.63
C LYS A 148 17.87 -7.57 -2.95
N ASN A 149 18.43 -6.48 -3.47
CA ASN A 149 17.91 -5.80 -4.67
C ASN A 149 18.39 -6.40 -6.01
N HIS A 150 19.23 -7.42 -5.95
CA HIS A 150 19.81 -8.06 -7.12
C HIS A 150 19.79 -9.57 -6.95
N ILE A 151 19.60 -10.26 -8.07
CA ILE A 151 19.45 -11.72 -8.14
C ILE A 151 20.70 -12.44 -7.62
N ASP A 152 21.88 -11.88 -7.85
CA ASP A 152 23.18 -12.43 -7.42
C ASP A 152 23.36 -12.49 -5.89
N ARG A 153 22.58 -11.71 -5.12
CA ARG A 153 22.64 -11.71 -3.65
C ARG A 153 21.95 -12.91 -2.99
N PHE A 154 21.33 -13.76 -3.78
CA PHE A 154 20.56 -14.88 -3.28
C PHE A 154 21.23 -16.19 -3.66
N VAL A 155 21.79 -16.86 -2.66
CA VAL A 155 22.60 -18.07 -2.85
C VAL A 155 21.72 -19.32 -2.75
N ARG A 156 21.98 -20.30 -3.61
CA ARG A 156 21.29 -21.60 -3.59
C ARG A 156 21.54 -22.31 -2.26
N GLY A 157 20.47 -22.81 -1.65
CA GLY A 157 20.54 -23.58 -0.39
C GLY A 157 20.70 -22.73 0.88
N ALA A 158 20.78 -21.40 0.77
CA ALA A 158 20.76 -20.52 1.92
C ALA A 158 19.34 -20.44 2.53
N THR A 159 19.24 -20.38 3.85
CA THR A 159 18.00 -20.08 4.55
C THR A 159 17.48 -18.70 4.12
N GLN A 160 16.18 -18.60 3.87
CA GLN A 160 15.53 -17.37 3.46
C GLN A 160 14.52 -16.93 4.51
N THR A 161 14.54 -15.63 4.79
CA THR A 161 13.53 -14.97 5.63
C THR A 161 12.34 -14.52 4.79
N ASP A 162 11.24 -14.13 5.42
CA ASP A 162 10.09 -13.53 4.71
C ASP A 162 10.46 -12.23 4.00
N LEU A 163 11.42 -11.47 4.56
CA LEU A 163 11.97 -10.29 3.90
C LEU A 163 12.72 -10.66 2.62
N ASP A 164 13.52 -11.72 2.65
CA ASP A 164 14.18 -12.22 1.44
C ASP A 164 13.16 -12.61 0.39
N ARG A 165 12.09 -13.34 0.77
CA ARG A 165 10.99 -13.76 -0.14
C ARG A 165 10.33 -12.55 -0.80
N MET A 166 10.05 -11.49 -0.04
CA MET A 166 9.50 -10.25 -0.59
C MET A 166 10.45 -9.51 -1.52
N ASP A 167 11.75 -9.52 -1.22
CA ASP A 167 12.75 -8.91 -2.10
C ASP A 167 12.80 -9.61 -3.45
N VAL A 168 12.68 -10.95 -3.44
CA VAL A 168 12.58 -11.68 -4.70
C VAL A 168 11.31 -11.34 -5.45
N LEU A 169 10.18 -11.29 -4.75
CA LEU A 169 8.88 -10.99 -5.37
C LEU A 169 8.90 -9.60 -6.03
N ALA A 170 9.67 -8.64 -5.49
CA ALA A 170 9.83 -7.32 -6.06
C ALA A 170 10.66 -7.29 -7.36
N ILE A 171 11.62 -8.21 -7.52
CA ILE A 171 12.54 -8.24 -8.68
C ILE A 171 12.28 -9.38 -9.67
N THR A 172 11.40 -10.32 -9.33
CA THR A 172 11.13 -11.50 -10.15
C THR A 172 10.52 -11.12 -11.49
N THR A 173 10.99 -11.78 -12.55
CA THR A 173 10.43 -11.67 -13.91
C THR A 173 9.47 -12.82 -14.22
N LEU A 174 9.16 -13.67 -13.24
CA LEU A 174 8.33 -14.86 -13.42
C LEU A 174 6.85 -14.54 -13.37
N CYS A 175 6.03 -15.45 -13.91
CA CYS A 175 4.59 -15.40 -13.73
C CYS A 175 4.25 -15.33 -12.24
N LEU A 176 3.61 -14.23 -11.80
CA LEU A 176 3.28 -14.02 -10.40
C LEU A 176 2.32 -15.08 -9.87
N ARG A 177 1.38 -15.58 -10.69
CA ARG A 177 0.49 -16.67 -10.28
C ARG A 177 1.27 -17.93 -9.93
N VAL A 178 2.19 -18.32 -10.81
CA VAL A 178 3.04 -19.50 -10.56
C VAL A 178 3.93 -19.24 -9.36
N ALA A 179 4.53 -18.05 -9.23
CA ALA A 179 5.36 -17.69 -8.09
C ALA A 179 4.60 -17.78 -6.75
N PHE A 180 3.37 -17.28 -6.66
CA PHE A 180 2.52 -17.40 -5.47
C PHE A 180 2.07 -18.85 -5.21
N ALA A 181 1.67 -19.59 -6.24
CA ALA A 181 1.27 -21.00 -6.09
C ALA A 181 2.41 -21.85 -5.56
N LEU A 182 3.61 -21.56 -6.05
CA LEU A 182 4.86 -22.12 -5.60
C LEU A 182 5.13 -21.74 -4.14
N ASP A 183 5.19 -20.45 -3.82
CA ASP A 183 5.51 -19.95 -2.47
C ASP A 183 4.58 -20.54 -1.39
N ASN A 184 3.29 -20.66 -1.70
CA ASN A 184 2.29 -21.27 -0.82
C ASN A 184 2.42 -22.79 -0.63
N ARG A 185 2.98 -23.52 -1.61
CA ARG A 185 3.02 -24.99 -1.59
C ARG A 185 4.27 -25.58 -0.97
N LEU A 186 5.43 -24.95 -1.16
CA LEU A 186 6.68 -25.52 -0.63
C LEU A 186 7.27 -24.72 0.54
N PHE A 187 6.58 -23.70 1.08
CA PHE A 187 7.11 -22.81 2.14
C PHE A 187 8.52 -22.26 1.84
N GLN A 188 8.92 -22.23 0.56
CA GLN A 188 10.33 -22.11 0.18
C GLN A 188 10.50 -21.77 -1.29
N ILE A 189 9.77 -20.79 -1.84
CA ILE A 189 9.82 -20.60 -3.30
C ILE A 189 9.83 -19.17 -3.81
N VAL A 190 11.03 -18.59 -3.83
CA VAL A 190 11.36 -17.83 -5.03
C VAL A 190 12.75 -18.10 -5.60
N PHE A 191 13.57 -19.01 -5.02
CA PHE A 191 15.00 -19.02 -5.35
C PHE A 191 15.65 -20.20 -6.04
N CYS A 192 14.93 -21.27 -6.35
CA CYS A 192 15.52 -22.24 -7.27
C CYS A 192 15.44 -21.77 -8.74
N THR A 193 14.63 -20.75 -9.04
CA THR A 193 14.44 -20.17 -10.38
C THR A 193 15.45 -19.08 -10.76
N LEU A 194 16.09 -18.43 -9.79
CA LEU A 194 16.93 -17.25 -10.04
C LEU A 194 18.44 -17.52 -10.01
N ASN A 195 18.87 -18.71 -9.59
CA ASN A 195 20.28 -19.14 -9.65
C ASN A 195 20.67 -19.86 -10.96
N LEU A 196 19.88 -19.67 -12.03
CA LEU A 196 20.18 -20.17 -13.38
C LEU A 196 20.24 -19.04 -14.43
N ILE A 197 20.81 -17.89 -14.07
CA ILE A 197 21.47 -17.06 -15.07
C ILE A 197 22.95 -17.46 -15.07
N PRO A 198 23.38 -18.51 -15.82
CA PRO A 198 24.75 -18.50 -16.25
C PRO A 198 24.90 -17.29 -17.18
N ARG A 199 25.86 -16.44 -16.83
CA ARG A 199 26.56 -15.50 -17.71
C ARG A 199 26.17 -15.62 -19.19
N LEU A 200 25.72 -14.50 -19.75
CA LEU A 200 25.91 -14.11 -21.14
C LEU A 200 27.08 -14.86 -21.81
N ALA A 201 26.76 -15.78 -22.70
CA ALA A 201 27.63 -16.19 -23.78
C ALA A 201 26.90 -15.86 -25.09
N PHE A 202 27.40 -14.81 -25.74
CA PHE A 202 27.12 -14.42 -27.12
C PHE A 202 27.04 -15.62 -28.05
N TRP A 203 25.89 -15.93 -28.63
CA TRP A 203 25.82 -16.56 -29.95
C TRP A 203 24.72 -15.88 -30.76
N GLY A 204 25.13 -15.28 -31.88
CA GLY A 204 24.27 -14.57 -32.80
C GLY A 204 23.18 -15.49 -33.37
N ASN A 205 22.04 -14.85 -33.69
CA ASN A 205 21.01 -15.24 -34.67
C ASN A 205 19.61 -14.90 -34.12
N GLY A 206 19.32 -13.60 -34.02
CA GLY A 206 18.00 -12.93 -34.00
C GLY A 206 16.71 -13.73 -33.79
N GLN A 207 16.59 -14.54 -32.73
CA GLN A 207 15.32 -15.15 -32.30
C GLN A 207 15.10 -14.91 -30.80
N CYS A 208 13.86 -14.56 -30.45
CA CYS A 208 13.43 -14.18 -29.10
C CYS A 208 13.45 -15.40 -28.15
N TRP A 209 14.45 -15.46 -27.26
CA TRP A 209 14.56 -16.50 -26.23
C TRP A 209 13.94 -16.04 -24.91
N LEU A 210 12.62 -16.11 -24.78
CA LEU A 210 11.94 -15.96 -23.48
C LEU A 210 11.61 -17.30 -22.80
N HIS A 211 12.20 -18.41 -23.28
CA HIS A 211 11.90 -19.76 -22.78
C HIS A 211 13.09 -20.50 -22.14
N SER A 212 14.34 -20.03 -22.27
CA SER A 212 15.51 -20.91 -22.04
C SER A 212 16.49 -20.55 -20.91
N ALA A 213 16.24 -19.51 -20.10
CA ALA A 213 17.11 -19.24 -18.93
C ALA A 213 16.43 -19.53 -17.57
N VAL A 214 15.10 -19.58 -17.51
CA VAL A 214 14.36 -19.90 -16.27
C VAL A 214 13.35 -21.04 -16.42
N GLY A 215 13.12 -21.51 -17.65
CA GLY A 215 12.39 -22.74 -17.96
C GLY A 215 13.11 -24.03 -17.56
N GLY A 216 14.11 -23.96 -16.68
CA GLY A 216 14.91 -25.09 -16.20
C GLY A 216 14.64 -25.48 -14.75
N TYR A 217 13.79 -24.77 -14.00
CA TYR A 217 13.46 -25.19 -12.63
C TYR A 217 12.31 -26.22 -12.62
N PRO A 218 12.55 -27.47 -12.18
CA PRO A 218 11.55 -28.54 -12.30
C PRO A 218 10.21 -28.21 -11.64
N ALA A 219 10.20 -27.53 -10.48
CA ALA A 219 8.95 -27.22 -9.81
C ALA A 219 8.15 -26.11 -10.52
N TYR A 220 8.82 -25.12 -11.13
CA TYR A 220 8.14 -24.10 -11.93
C TYR A 220 7.53 -24.70 -13.20
N ILE A 221 8.29 -25.53 -13.91
CA ILE A 221 7.80 -26.24 -15.11
C ILE A 221 6.62 -27.13 -14.72
N THR A 222 6.75 -27.90 -13.64
CA THR A 222 5.67 -28.77 -13.13
C THR A 222 4.42 -27.97 -12.80
N GLU A 223 4.54 -26.81 -12.15
CA GLU A 223 3.38 -25.99 -11.83
C GLU A 223 2.75 -25.37 -13.07
N VAL A 224 3.54 -24.90 -14.04
CA VAL A 224 3.05 -24.43 -15.33
C VAL A 224 2.32 -25.54 -16.09
N ASP A 225 2.87 -26.75 -16.10
CA ASP A 225 2.25 -27.90 -16.78
C ASP A 225 1.00 -28.38 -16.05
N ARG A 226 0.96 -28.28 -14.71
CA ARG A 226 -0.26 -28.47 -13.93
C ARG A 226 -1.32 -27.43 -14.30
N GLU A 227 -0.99 -26.14 -14.37
CA GLU A 227 -1.94 -25.10 -14.80
C GLU A 227 -2.53 -25.42 -16.18
N LYS A 228 -1.71 -25.88 -17.13
CA LYS A 228 -2.18 -26.30 -18.46
C LYS A 228 -3.07 -27.54 -18.40
N LYS A 229 -2.68 -28.56 -17.63
CA LYS A 229 -3.42 -29.81 -17.47
C LYS A 229 -4.81 -29.56 -16.87
N GLU A 230 -4.87 -28.68 -15.87
CA GLU A 230 -6.11 -28.25 -15.21
C GLU A 230 -6.88 -27.19 -16.01
N SER A 231 -6.43 -26.86 -17.23
CA SER A 231 -7.08 -25.89 -18.13
C SER A 231 -7.31 -24.51 -17.49
N LEU A 232 -6.39 -24.06 -16.64
CA LEU A 232 -6.45 -22.71 -16.06
C LEU A 232 -6.30 -21.65 -17.16
N ALA A 233 -7.09 -20.59 -17.06
CA ALA A 233 -6.97 -19.44 -17.94
C ALA A 233 -5.55 -18.86 -17.89
N LYS A 234 -5.00 -18.40 -19.02
CA LYS A 234 -3.65 -17.81 -19.07
C LYS A 234 -3.51 -16.67 -18.05
N CYS A 235 -2.35 -16.59 -17.42
CA CYS A 235 -2.10 -15.57 -16.40
C CYS A 235 -1.92 -14.18 -17.01
N GLU A 236 -2.65 -13.19 -16.51
CA GLU A 236 -2.61 -11.79 -16.97
C GLU A 236 -1.79 -10.86 -16.05
N CYS A 237 -0.88 -11.41 -15.24
CA CYS A 237 -0.08 -10.60 -14.32
C CYS A 237 0.90 -9.65 -15.06
N SER A 238 1.43 -8.67 -14.33
CA SER A 238 2.35 -7.65 -14.86
C SER A 238 3.62 -8.21 -15.51
N ASN A 239 4.10 -9.39 -15.07
CA ASN A 239 5.25 -10.05 -15.69
C ASN A 239 4.89 -10.81 -16.97
N CYS A 240 3.66 -11.33 -17.06
CA CYS A 240 3.18 -12.03 -18.25
C CYS A 240 2.71 -11.07 -19.36
N TYR A 241 2.12 -9.93 -18.98
CA TYR A 241 1.55 -8.93 -19.90
C TYR A 241 1.85 -7.49 -19.44
N PRO A 242 3.12 -7.04 -19.51
CA PRO A 242 3.54 -5.75 -18.97
C PRO A 242 2.84 -4.54 -19.61
N VAL A 243 2.61 -4.57 -20.93
CA VAL A 243 1.93 -3.49 -21.65
C VAL A 243 0.46 -3.38 -21.24
N LYS A 244 -0.23 -4.53 -21.08
CA LYS A 244 -1.62 -4.56 -20.60
C LYS A 244 -1.71 -4.05 -19.17
N ALA A 245 -0.84 -4.51 -18.28
CA ALA A 245 -0.81 -4.05 -16.89
C ALA A 245 -0.57 -2.53 -16.79
N ALA A 246 0.35 -1.98 -17.59
CA ALA A 246 0.59 -0.53 -17.62
C ALA A 246 -0.63 0.26 -18.13
N THR A 247 -1.37 -0.28 -19.10
CA THR A 247 -2.60 0.33 -19.62
C THR A 247 -3.72 0.28 -18.59
N LEU A 248 -3.87 -0.87 -17.91
CA LEU A 248 -4.84 -1.06 -16.83
C LEU A 248 -4.63 -0.03 -15.72
N ILE A 249 -3.39 0.16 -15.24
CA ILE A 249 -3.10 1.13 -14.16
C ILE A 249 -3.46 2.56 -14.58
N LYS A 250 -3.31 2.93 -15.85
CA LYS A 250 -3.73 4.24 -16.35
C LYS A 250 -5.25 4.39 -16.38
N ALA A 251 -5.99 3.30 -16.64
CA ALA A 251 -7.44 3.33 -16.71
C ALA A 251 -8.11 3.44 -15.34
N LEU A 252 -7.43 3.05 -14.26
CA LEU A 252 -7.97 3.12 -12.90
C LEU A 252 -8.33 4.55 -12.45
N SER A 253 -7.69 5.57 -13.01
CA SER A 253 -8.01 6.97 -12.69
C SER A 253 -9.41 7.41 -13.12
N VAL A 254 -10.12 6.60 -13.91
CA VAL A 254 -11.51 6.82 -14.34
C VAL A 254 -12.40 5.59 -14.08
N ALA A 255 -11.90 4.63 -13.29
CA ALA A 255 -12.62 3.38 -13.04
C ALA A 255 -13.80 3.58 -12.08
N ASN A 256 -14.93 2.94 -12.40
CA ASN A 256 -16.14 2.90 -11.59
C ASN A 256 -16.80 1.51 -11.70
N ASN A 257 -17.90 1.30 -10.98
CA ASN A 257 -18.58 0.01 -10.95
C ASN A 257 -19.08 -0.50 -12.30
N GLU A 258 -19.39 0.41 -13.23
CA GLU A 258 -19.93 0.08 -14.55
C GLU A 258 -18.83 -0.34 -15.53
N ASN A 259 -17.69 0.35 -15.52
CA ASN A 259 -16.62 0.16 -16.51
C ASN A 259 -15.48 -0.76 -16.01
N PHE A 260 -15.42 -1.10 -14.73
CA PHE A 260 -14.30 -1.86 -14.17
C PHE A 260 -14.12 -3.23 -14.81
N ASP A 261 -15.22 -3.95 -15.04
CA ASP A 261 -15.17 -5.28 -15.67
C ASP A 261 -14.60 -5.16 -17.12
N ASP A 262 -14.93 -4.09 -17.85
CA ASP A 262 -14.39 -3.81 -19.19
C ASP A 262 -12.92 -3.41 -19.16
N ILE A 263 -12.49 -2.65 -18.14
CA ILE A 263 -11.08 -2.33 -17.91
C ILE A 263 -10.28 -3.62 -17.69
N LEU A 264 -10.76 -4.52 -16.83
CA LEU A 264 -10.08 -5.79 -16.55
C LEU A 264 -10.09 -6.76 -17.74
N ASN A 265 -11.10 -6.67 -18.60
CA ASN A 265 -11.18 -7.48 -19.82
C ASN A 265 -10.49 -6.84 -21.03
N ASN A 266 -9.88 -5.67 -20.86
CA ASN A 266 -9.19 -4.92 -21.92
C ASN A 266 -10.13 -4.54 -23.08
N ASN A 267 -11.41 -4.31 -22.76
CA ASN A 267 -12.44 -3.79 -23.66
C ASN A 267 -12.63 -2.26 -23.51
N PHE A 268 -11.94 -1.66 -22.55
CA PHE A 268 -11.99 -0.22 -22.29
C PHE A 268 -10.87 0.54 -22.99
N THR A 269 -11.21 1.64 -23.65
CA THR A 269 -10.24 2.56 -24.26
C THR A 269 -10.34 3.93 -23.60
N LEU A 270 -9.23 4.42 -23.06
CA LEU A 270 -9.13 5.78 -22.52
C LEU A 270 -9.23 6.80 -23.66
N THR A 271 -10.29 7.61 -23.65
CA THR A 271 -10.56 8.62 -24.68
C THR A 271 -9.58 9.80 -24.66
N SER A 272 -8.95 10.07 -23.51
CA SER A 272 -7.91 11.11 -23.38
C SER A 272 -6.88 10.73 -22.32
N ASN A 273 -5.67 11.29 -22.43
CA ASN A 273 -4.65 11.18 -21.38
C ASN A 273 -5.10 11.98 -20.16
N TYR A 274 -5.75 11.30 -19.21
CA TYR A 274 -6.18 11.91 -17.96
C TYR A 274 -4.97 12.41 -17.16
N ASN A 275 -4.84 13.73 -17.03
CA ASN A 275 -3.73 14.33 -16.33
C ASN A 275 -4.00 14.31 -14.82
N ILE A 276 -3.26 13.48 -14.09
CA ILE A 276 -3.36 13.38 -12.62
C ILE A 276 -2.37 14.27 -11.86
N LYS A 277 -1.54 15.06 -12.55
CA LYS A 277 -0.44 15.81 -11.90
C LYS A 277 -0.94 16.80 -10.85
N HIS A 278 -2.12 17.40 -11.05
CA HIS A 278 -2.72 18.35 -10.11
C HIS A 278 -3.15 17.70 -8.79
N LYS A 279 -3.36 16.37 -8.79
CA LYS A 279 -3.76 15.60 -7.60
C LYS A 279 -2.60 15.38 -6.63
N TYR A 280 -1.36 15.50 -7.10
CA TYR A 280 -0.20 15.35 -6.24
C TYR A 280 -0.03 16.58 -5.35
N PRO A 281 0.36 16.41 -4.07
CA PRO A 281 0.64 17.54 -3.21
C PRO A 281 1.72 18.39 -3.88
N GLN A 282 1.44 19.68 -4.01
CA GLN A 282 2.46 20.62 -4.45
C GLN A 282 3.56 20.63 -3.39
N LYS A 283 4.83 20.68 -3.82
CA LYS A 283 5.93 20.92 -2.88
C LYS A 283 5.63 22.23 -2.16
N VAL A 284 5.21 22.14 -0.90
CA VAL A 284 5.13 23.30 -0.03
C VAL A 284 6.56 23.87 0.00
N PRO A 285 6.77 25.17 -0.27
CA PRO A 285 8.07 25.78 -0.09
C PRO A 285 8.55 25.40 1.31
N GLY A 286 9.76 24.85 1.42
CA GLY A 286 10.26 24.38 2.71
C GLY A 286 10.11 25.49 3.74
N ILE A 287 9.29 25.26 4.76
CA ILE A 287 9.10 26.21 5.85
C ILE A 287 10.49 26.37 6.48
N LYS A 288 10.96 27.61 6.56
CA LYS A 288 12.22 27.91 7.25
C LYS A 288 11.98 27.63 8.73
N LYS A 289 12.46 26.47 9.20
CA LYS A 289 12.51 26.18 10.63
C LYS A 289 13.31 27.25 11.33
N GLN A 290 12.79 27.74 12.45
CA GLN A 290 13.55 28.62 13.33
C GLN A 290 14.81 27.89 13.80
N LYS A 291 15.95 28.57 13.73
CA LYS A 291 17.22 28.03 14.21
C LYS A 291 17.44 28.57 15.61
N PHE A 292 17.59 27.66 16.56
CA PHE A 292 17.96 27.98 17.93
C PHE A 292 19.46 27.79 18.10
N THR A 293 20.04 28.59 18.99
CA THR A 293 21.45 28.58 19.39
C THR A 293 21.61 27.88 20.74
N GLU A 294 22.85 27.64 21.17
CA GLU A 294 23.11 27.02 22.48
C GLU A 294 22.60 27.89 23.64
N ASP A 295 22.51 29.21 23.46
CA ASP A 295 22.00 30.15 24.46
C ASP A 295 20.49 30.01 24.68
N ASP A 296 19.75 29.45 23.71
CA ASP A 296 18.28 29.30 23.77
C ASP A 296 17.85 28.02 24.51
N VAL A 297 18.79 27.09 24.76
CA VAL A 297 18.52 25.77 25.36
C VAL A 297 17.71 25.84 26.67
N PRO A 298 18.00 26.76 27.62
CA PRO A 298 17.21 26.84 28.86
C PRO A 298 15.74 27.18 28.63
N GLU A 299 15.45 28.08 27.68
CA GLU A 299 14.09 28.50 27.35
C GLU A 299 13.35 27.40 26.57
N MET A 300 14.05 26.71 25.66
CA MET A 300 13.51 25.54 24.95
C MET A 300 13.12 24.42 25.91
N ASP A 301 13.97 24.14 26.90
CA ASP A 301 13.70 23.11 27.91
C ASP A 301 12.53 23.50 28.83
N GLN A 302 12.43 24.78 29.17
CA GLN A 302 11.29 25.30 29.92
C GLN A 302 9.99 25.16 29.12
N PHE A 303 9.98 25.56 27.85
CA PHE A 303 8.83 25.42 26.95
C PHE A 303 8.39 23.96 26.83
N ALA A 304 9.32 23.05 26.54
CA ALA A 304 9.04 21.63 26.39
C ALA A 304 8.48 21.04 27.70
N THR A 305 9.06 21.39 28.84
CA THR A 305 8.59 20.93 30.15
C THR A 305 7.15 21.39 30.42
N MET A 306 6.83 22.67 30.15
CA MET A 306 5.48 23.19 30.34
C MET A 306 4.48 22.49 29.43
N LEU A 307 4.76 22.39 28.13
CA LEU A 307 3.85 21.79 27.16
C LEU A 307 3.61 20.30 27.42
N MET A 308 4.67 19.56 27.77
CA MET A 308 4.55 18.14 28.14
C MET A 308 3.72 17.97 29.42
N ASN A 309 3.91 18.81 30.44
CA ASN A 309 3.14 18.74 31.67
C ASN A 309 1.65 19.02 31.43
N ASP A 310 1.34 20.05 30.63
CA ASP A 310 -0.04 20.40 30.27
C ASP A 310 -0.70 19.28 29.46
N PHE A 311 0.03 18.70 28.49
CA PHE A 311 -0.45 17.56 27.71
C PHE A 311 -0.71 16.33 28.60
N ASN A 312 0.26 15.95 29.43
CA ASN A 312 0.13 14.80 30.33
C ASN A 312 -1.05 14.97 31.28
N HIS A 313 -1.20 16.15 31.88
CA HIS A 313 -2.34 16.46 32.74
C HIS A 313 -3.66 16.34 31.99
N HIS A 314 -3.77 16.92 30.79
CA HIS A 314 -4.97 16.82 29.97
C HIS A 314 -5.29 15.37 29.57
N TYR A 315 -4.28 14.60 29.17
CA TYR A 315 -4.43 13.21 28.74
C TYR A 315 -4.90 12.31 29.89
N GLU A 316 -4.31 12.44 31.07
CA GLU A 316 -4.69 11.67 32.26
C GLU A 316 -6.09 12.03 32.78
N THR A 317 -6.48 13.30 32.68
CA THR A 317 -7.77 13.77 33.19
C THR A 317 -8.93 13.58 32.22
N ASN A 318 -8.73 13.84 30.93
CA ASN A 318 -9.82 13.95 29.95
C ASN A 318 -9.83 12.86 28.89
N VAL A 319 -8.69 12.21 28.62
CA VAL A 319 -8.60 11.19 27.55
C VAL A 319 -8.67 9.78 28.13
N ARG A 320 -7.83 9.46 29.12
CA ARG A 320 -7.80 8.09 29.67
C ARG A 320 -7.30 8.02 31.12
N PRO A 321 -8.17 8.30 32.11
CA PRO A 321 -7.83 8.11 33.52
C PRO A 321 -7.50 6.64 33.83
N GLY A 322 -6.27 6.35 34.26
CA GLY A 322 -5.84 5.00 34.67
C GLY A 322 -5.54 4.02 33.54
N GLY A 323 -5.26 4.51 32.32
CA GLY A 323 -4.83 3.68 31.19
C GLY A 323 -3.39 3.14 31.34
N SER A 324 -3.06 2.07 30.59
CA SER A 324 -1.72 1.47 30.57
C SER A 324 -0.68 2.24 29.75
N THR A 325 -1.11 3.26 29.01
CA THR A 325 -0.31 4.16 28.16
C THR A 325 -0.27 5.53 28.82
N GLN A 326 0.91 6.07 29.06
CA GLN A 326 1.10 7.40 29.65
C GLN A 326 1.11 8.47 28.54
N GLY A 327 0.82 9.73 28.88
CA GLY A 327 0.89 10.81 27.89
C GLY A 327 2.30 10.97 27.29
N SER A 328 3.34 10.69 28.08
CA SER A 328 4.74 10.66 27.63
C SER A 328 5.05 9.57 26.60
N ASP A 329 4.19 8.55 26.44
CA ASP A 329 4.34 7.54 25.38
C ASP A 329 3.82 8.05 24.02
N ILE A 330 3.11 9.19 24.01
CA ILE A 330 2.38 9.73 22.87
C ILE A 330 2.94 11.09 22.43
N PHE A 331 3.44 11.88 23.38
CA PHE A 331 3.95 13.22 23.13
C PHE A 331 5.19 13.47 23.99
N ASP A 332 6.32 13.74 23.35
CA ASP A 332 7.62 13.85 24.00
C ASP A 332 8.33 15.18 23.75
N LYS A 333 9.59 15.26 24.20
CA LYS A 333 10.40 16.46 24.06
C LYS A 333 10.71 16.77 22.60
N ASP A 334 10.90 15.77 21.75
CA ASP A 334 11.20 15.98 20.34
C ASP A 334 9.99 16.58 19.62
N ASP A 335 8.78 16.17 19.99
CA ASP A 335 7.53 16.78 19.50
C ASP A 335 7.42 18.25 19.90
N CYS A 336 7.74 18.59 21.16
CA CYS A 336 7.75 19.97 21.65
C CYS A 336 8.74 20.84 20.86
N LEU A 337 9.94 20.31 20.59
CA LEU A 337 10.95 21.01 19.81
C LEU A 337 10.55 21.18 18.34
N ALA A 338 9.85 20.20 17.78
CA ALA A 338 9.32 20.27 16.42
C ALA A 338 8.23 21.36 16.27
N ILE A 339 7.37 21.50 17.29
CA ILE A 339 6.37 22.58 17.41
C ILE A 339 7.09 23.92 17.53
N LEU A 340 8.04 24.04 18.46
CA LEU A 340 8.74 25.30 18.72
C LEU A 340 9.49 25.80 17.47
N ALA A 341 10.14 24.90 16.73
CA ALA A 341 10.84 25.24 15.48
C ALA A 341 9.94 25.79 14.37
N GLN A 342 8.63 25.66 14.50
CA GLN A 342 7.63 26.08 13.51
C GLN A 342 6.51 26.93 14.12
N LEU A 343 6.67 27.40 15.36
CA LEU A 343 5.61 28.02 16.17
C LEU A 343 4.94 29.21 15.45
N GLU A 344 5.73 30.03 14.76
CA GLU A 344 5.26 31.19 13.98
C GLU A 344 4.32 30.82 12.82
N TYR A 345 4.36 29.56 12.36
CA TYR A 345 3.58 29.07 11.22
C TYR A 345 2.36 28.23 11.65
N ILE A 346 2.20 27.96 12.95
CA ILE A 346 1.06 27.21 13.47
C ILE A 346 -0.12 28.17 13.62
N THR A 347 -0.91 28.31 12.56
CA THR A 347 -2.11 29.17 12.55
C THR A 347 -3.42 28.38 12.74
N ASP A 348 -3.35 27.05 12.61
CA ASP A 348 -4.52 26.15 12.65
C ASP A 348 -4.08 24.77 13.21
N PRO A 349 -4.88 24.12 14.08
CA PRO A 349 -4.68 22.74 14.55
C PRO A 349 -4.28 21.73 13.47
N VAL A 350 -4.70 21.90 12.21
CA VAL A 350 -4.26 21.03 11.11
C VAL A 350 -2.74 21.03 10.94
N TYR A 351 -2.08 22.19 11.09
CA TYR A 351 -0.61 22.30 10.98
C TYR A 351 0.12 21.57 12.09
N LEU A 352 -0.44 21.52 13.30
CA LEU A 352 0.13 20.75 14.42
C LEU A 352 0.27 19.28 14.05
N LYS A 353 -0.76 18.67 13.43
CA LYS A 353 -0.71 17.28 12.96
C LYS A 353 0.45 17.03 12.00
N TRP A 354 0.70 17.94 11.05
CA TRP A 354 1.83 17.79 10.12
C TRP A 354 3.21 17.84 10.80
N ILE A 355 3.30 18.47 11.97
CA ILE A 355 4.54 18.64 12.72
C ILE A 355 4.83 17.42 13.60
N ILE A 356 3.82 16.88 14.29
CA ILE A 356 3.98 15.82 15.31
C ILE A 356 3.42 14.45 14.90
N GLY A 357 2.77 14.31 13.73
CA GLY A 357 2.29 13.04 13.17
C GLY A 357 0.78 12.85 13.16
#